data_AF-A0A376H0W7-F1
#
_entry.id   AF-A0A376H0W7-F1
#
_cell.length_a   1.000
_cell.length_b   1.000
_cell.length_c   1.000
_cell.angle_alpha   90.00
_cell.angle_beta   90.00
_cell.angle_gamma   90.00
#
_symmetry.space_group_name_H-M   'P 1'
#
loop_
_entity.id
_entity.type
_entity.pdbx_description
1 polymer ?
#
loop_
_entity_poly.entity_id
_entity_poly.type
_entity_poly.pdbx_seq_one_letter_code
_entity_poly.pdbx_strand_id
1 'polypeptide(L)'
;MTTIEPYQFHFIKHQVQQLVRTYQSVNDRHTIRTVEMLTEEAIQPFFSAEDKEAQSLIRQFFDSSLTMSKSLTILEALKKNVRPFQVPSVKQTEKLFRKVKKLKVPDFSQTDLRDYTYLAWDDIGSQSKFMIVNTQKGYQGIYGHLSTEVTKGICPLCQHESTVSMFLSLTKSGGDGTYTKRGNYICRDSEQCNQQMEQRENLDEFVSLLQMR
;
A
#
# COMPACT_ATOMS: atom_id res chain seq x y z
N MET A 1 -17.88 -14.92 1.13
CA MET A 1 -17.51 -13.52 0.81
C MET A 1 -16.04 -13.53 0.53
N THR A 2 -15.66 -13.20 -0.70
CA THR A 2 -14.24 -13.05 -1.01
C THR A 2 -13.77 -11.74 -0.40
N THR A 3 -12.64 -11.78 0.30
CA THR A 3 -12.06 -10.59 0.89
C THR A 3 -10.74 -10.31 0.19
N ILE A 4 -10.63 -9.12 -0.41
CA ILE A 4 -9.40 -8.66 -1.08
C ILE A 4 -8.51 -7.92 -0.08
N GLU A 5 -7.22 -7.81 -0.38
CA GLU A 5 -6.26 -7.05 0.41
C GLU A 5 -6.22 -5.57 -0.03
N PRO A 6 -5.76 -4.64 0.83
CA PRO A 6 -5.68 -3.21 0.50
C PRO A 6 -4.93 -2.90 -0.80
N TYR A 7 -3.77 -3.52 -1.05
CA TYR A 7 -3.03 -3.30 -2.30
C TYR A 7 -3.80 -3.77 -3.54
N GLN A 8 -4.59 -4.84 -3.43
CA GLN A 8 -5.45 -5.33 -4.53
C GLN A 8 -6.57 -4.33 -4.81
N PHE A 9 -7.15 -3.72 -3.76
CA PHE A 9 -8.12 -2.65 -3.93
C PHE A 9 -7.52 -1.43 -4.64
N HIS A 10 -6.30 -1.01 -4.27
CA HIS A 10 -5.62 0.10 -4.93
C HIS A 10 -5.27 -0.22 -6.39
N PHE A 11 -4.87 -1.46 -6.70
CA PHE A 11 -4.71 -1.93 -8.08
C PHE A 11 -6.03 -1.82 -8.87
N ILE A 12 -7.13 -2.35 -8.33
CA ILE A 12 -8.46 -2.26 -8.96
C ILE A 12 -8.87 -0.79 -9.18
N LYS A 13 -8.67 0.06 -8.18
CA LYS A 13 -8.93 1.51 -8.27
C LYS A 13 -8.13 2.13 -9.41
N HIS A 14 -6.86 1.79 -9.55
CA HIS A 14 -6.04 2.26 -10.67
C HIS A 14 -6.60 1.82 -12.02
N GLN A 15 -6.88 0.52 -12.19
CA GLN A 15 -7.42 -0.03 -13.44
C GLN A 15 -8.73 0.66 -13.84
N VAL A 16 -9.66 0.85 -12.90
CA VAL A 16 -10.93 1.54 -13.14
C VAL A 16 -10.72 3.02 -13.50
N GLN A 17 -9.80 3.72 -12.85
CA GLN A 17 -9.50 5.11 -13.19
C GLN A 17 -8.91 5.23 -14.61
N GLN A 18 -8.06 4.28 -15.01
CA GLN A 18 -7.53 4.21 -16.38
C GLN A 18 -8.63 3.91 -17.41
N LEU A 19 -9.56 3.01 -17.09
CA LEU A 19 -10.73 2.71 -17.93
C LEU A 19 -11.60 3.97 -18.12
N VAL A 20 -11.92 4.68 -17.05
CA VAL A 20 -12.71 5.92 -17.13
C VAL A 20 -12.00 7.00 -17.95
N ARG A 21 -10.68 7.16 -17.79
CA ARG A 21 -9.89 8.09 -18.63
C ARG A 21 -9.92 7.68 -20.10
N THR A 22 -9.90 6.38 -20.39
CA THR A 22 -9.99 5.85 -21.75
C THR A 22 -11.34 6.21 -22.38
N TYR A 23 -12.46 5.99 -21.66
CA TYR A 23 -13.80 6.39 -22.14
C TYR A 23 -13.90 7.88 -22.49
N GLN A 24 -13.13 8.74 -21.81
CA GLN A 24 -13.17 10.19 -22.00
C GLN A 24 -12.22 10.71 -23.09
N SER A 25 -11.16 9.96 -23.41
CA SER A 25 -10.05 10.45 -24.26
C SER A 25 -9.89 9.68 -25.57
N VAL A 26 -10.48 8.49 -25.69
CA VAL A 26 -10.35 7.61 -26.86
C VAL A 26 -11.68 7.51 -27.59
N ASN A 27 -11.67 7.69 -28.90
CA ASN A 27 -12.86 7.56 -29.75
C ASN A 27 -12.95 6.20 -30.46
N ASP A 28 -11.83 5.50 -30.62
CA ASP A 28 -11.80 4.21 -31.32
C ASP A 28 -12.43 3.10 -30.48
N ARG A 29 -13.52 2.51 -31.00
CA ARG A 29 -14.31 1.50 -30.30
C ARG A 29 -13.54 0.20 -30.08
N HIS A 30 -12.65 -0.16 -30.99
CA HIS A 30 -11.84 -1.37 -30.82
C HIS A 30 -10.86 -1.21 -29.66
N THR A 31 -10.17 -0.08 -29.59
CA THR A 31 -9.27 0.26 -28.48
C THR A 31 -10.01 0.27 -27.15
N ILE A 32 -11.17 0.91 -27.07
CA ILE A 32 -12.01 0.91 -25.86
C ILE A 32 -12.34 -0.53 -25.45
N ARG A 33 -12.80 -1.36 -26.40
CA ARG A 33 -13.19 -2.74 -26.11
C ARG A 33 -12.01 -3.58 -25.63
N THR A 34 -10.82 -3.36 -26.18
CA THR A 34 -9.58 -4.00 -25.71
C THR A 34 -9.25 -3.60 -24.28
N VAL A 35 -9.34 -2.30 -23.94
CA VAL A 35 -9.09 -1.82 -22.57
C VAL A 35 -10.11 -2.40 -21.60
N GLU A 36 -11.40 -2.51 -21.97
CA GLU A 36 -12.41 -3.18 -21.16
C GLU A 36 -12.04 -4.63 -20.87
N MET A 37 -11.72 -5.42 -21.90
CA MET A 37 -11.38 -6.84 -21.73
C MET A 37 -10.14 -7.02 -20.85
N LEU A 38 -9.09 -6.22 -21.05
CA LEU A 38 -7.87 -6.27 -20.23
C LEU A 38 -8.16 -5.86 -18.78
N THR A 39 -9.01 -4.85 -18.58
CA THR A 39 -9.41 -4.40 -17.23
C THR A 39 -10.21 -5.49 -16.51
N GLU A 40 -11.15 -6.13 -17.21
CA GLU A 40 -11.93 -7.25 -16.68
C GLU A 40 -11.03 -8.43 -16.32
N GLU A 41 -10.14 -8.84 -17.24
CA GLU A 41 -9.17 -9.92 -17.01
C GLU A 41 -8.24 -9.66 -15.81
N ALA A 42 -7.85 -8.39 -15.60
CA ALA A 42 -7.00 -8.01 -14.49
C ALA A 42 -7.72 -8.00 -13.12
N ILE A 43 -9.00 -7.63 -13.09
CA ILE A 43 -9.77 -7.45 -11.84
C ILE A 43 -10.47 -8.75 -11.41
N GLN A 44 -11.02 -9.50 -12.37
CA GLN A 44 -11.87 -10.67 -12.11
C GLN A 44 -11.22 -11.74 -11.20
N PRO A 45 -9.91 -12.05 -11.29
CA PRO A 45 -9.27 -13.06 -10.45
C PRO A 45 -9.33 -12.77 -8.94
N PHE A 46 -9.55 -11.53 -8.53
CA PHE A 46 -9.65 -11.17 -7.10
C PHE A 46 -10.99 -11.55 -6.48
N PHE A 47 -12.00 -11.93 -7.27
CA PHE A 47 -13.36 -12.18 -6.78
C PHE A 47 -13.86 -13.56 -7.19
N SER A 48 -14.55 -14.22 -6.26
CA SER A 48 -15.28 -15.46 -6.58
C SER A 48 -16.44 -15.15 -7.55
N ALA A 49 -16.71 -16.09 -8.46
CA ALA A 49 -17.88 -16.02 -9.34
C ALA A 49 -19.20 -16.14 -8.56
N GLU A 50 -19.19 -16.73 -7.37
CA GLU A 50 -20.35 -16.84 -6.49
C GLU A 50 -20.65 -15.55 -5.69
N ASP A 51 -19.72 -14.60 -5.61
CA ASP A 51 -19.88 -13.33 -4.88
C ASP A 51 -20.73 -12.33 -5.68
N LYS A 52 -22.05 -12.56 -5.71
CA LYS A 52 -23.01 -11.80 -6.52
C LYS A 52 -22.98 -10.29 -6.27
N GLU A 53 -22.66 -9.86 -5.05
CA GLU A 53 -22.59 -8.44 -4.70
C GLU A 53 -21.36 -7.80 -5.34
N ALA A 54 -20.17 -8.38 -5.15
CA ALA A 54 -18.95 -7.89 -5.79
C ALA A 54 -19.07 -7.93 -7.32
N GLN A 55 -19.60 -9.02 -7.88
CA GLN A 55 -19.83 -9.16 -9.33
C GLN A 55 -20.83 -8.12 -9.89
N SER A 56 -21.79 -7.67 -9.08
CA SER A 56 -22.71 -6.59 -9.46
C SER A 56 -22.00 -5.23 -9.51
N LEU A 57 -21.11 -4.96 -8.55
CA LEU A 57 -20.31 -3.73 -8.51
C LEU A 57 -19.31 -3.68 -9.67
N ILE A 58 -18.60 -4.79 -9.93
CA ILE A 58 -17.60 -4.88 -11.00
C ILE A 58 -18.23 -4.60 -12.37
N ARG A 59 -19.40 -5.17 -12.65
CA ARG A 59 -20.13 -4.93 -13.91
C ARG A 59 -20.46 -3.47 -14.16
N GLN A 60 -20.66 -2.67 -13.10
CA GLN A 60 -20.94 -1.24 -13.25
C GLN A 60 -19.72 -0.43 -13.72
N PHE A 61 -18.50 -0.98 -13.64
CA PHE A 61 -17.32 -0.30 -14.17
C PHE A 61 -17.28 -0.27 -15.70
N PHE A 62 -17.97 -1.19 -16.36
CA PHE A 62 -17.96 -1.37 -17.82
C PHE A 62 -19.13 -0.68 -18.52
N ASP A 63 -19.50 0.50 -18.00
CA ASP A 63 -20.43 1.43 -18.64
C ASP A 63 -19.62 2.56 -19.27
N SER A 64 -19.67 2.69 -20.60
CA SER A 64 -18.98 3.76 -21.34
C SER A 64 -19.34 5.19 -20.88
N SER A 65 -20.48 5.37 -20.20
CA SER A 65 -20.91 6.65 -19.63
C SER A 65 -20.38 6.90 -18.20
N LEU A 66 -19.57 5.97 -17.67
CA LEU A 66 -19.02 6.05 -16.32
C LEU A 66 -18.14 7.28 -16.15
N THR A 67 -18.44 8.06 -15.11
CA THR A 67 -17.65 9.23 -14.74
C THR A 67 -16.72 8.90 -13.59
N MET A 68 -15.69 9.72 -13.40
CA MET A 68 -14.74 9.55 -12.29
C MET A 68 -15.43 9.63 -10.93
N SER A 69 -16.45 10.50 -10.78
CA SER A 69 -17.21 10.61 -9.53
C SER A 69 -18.05 9.34 -9.26
N LYS A 70 -18.72 8.81 -10.29
CA LYS A 70 -19.49 7.57 -10.16
C LYS A 70 -18.59 6.37 -9.86
N SER A 71 -17.42 6.28 -10.51
CA SER A 71 -16.49 5.18 -10.26
C SER A 71 -15.98 5.17 -8.81
N LEU A 72 -15.70 6.34 -8.22
CA LEU A 72 -15.33 6.45 -6.80
C LEU A 72 -16.44 5.99 -5.86
N THR A 73 -17.72 6.21 -6.20
CA THR A 73 -18.86 5.73 -5.40
C THR A 73 -18.96 4.21 -5.44
N ILE A 74 -18.78 3.60 -6.62
CA ILE A 74 -18.76 2.14 -6.78
C ILE A 74 -17.56 1.53 -6.05
N LEU A 75 -16.38 2.16 -6.15
CA LEU A 75 -15.18 1.74 -5.42
C LEU A 75 -15.37 1.80 -3.90
N GLU A 76 -16.04 2.82 -3.36
CA GLU A 76 -16.33 2.87 -1.92
C GLU A 76 -17.27 1.76 -1.48
N ALA A 77 -18.25 1.39 -2.32
CA ALA A 77 -19.07 0.21 -2.06
C ALA A 77 -18.24 -1.09 -2.08
N LEU A 78 -17.34 -1.23 -3.07
CA LEU A 78 -16.44 -2.38 -3.20
C LEU A 78 -15.42 -2.45 -2.05
N LYS A 79 -15.05 -1.31 -1.46
CA LYS A 79 -14.13 -1.22 -0.32
C LYS A 79 -14.62 -2.00 0.91
N LYS A 80 -15.92 -2.30 1.00
CA LYS A 80 -16.48 -3.18 2.04
C LYS A 80 -15.96 -4.62 1.95
N ASN A 81 -15.48 -5.05 0.78
CA ASN A 81 -14.86 -6.35 0.58
C ASN A 81 -13.36 -6.37 0.92
N VAL A 82 -12.78 -5.27 1.40
CA VAL A 82 -11.36 -5.18 1.73
C VAL A 82 -11.10 -5.62 3.17
N ARG A 83 -10.10 -6.48 3.37
CA ARG A 83 -9.64 -6.87 4.70
C ARG A 83 -8.83 -5.71 5.29
N PRO A 84 -9.28 -5.06 6.37
CA PRO A 84 -8.48 -4.02 6.99
C PRO A 84 -7.18 -4.60 7.57
N PHE A 85 -6.12 -3.79 7.56
CA PHE A 85 -4.88 -4.14 8.24
C PHE A 85 -5.16 -4.47 9.70
N GLN A 86 -4.59 -5.58 10.18
CA GLN A 86 -4.73 -5.98 11.57
C GLN A 86 -3.69 -5.25 12.41
N VAL A 87 -4.13 -4.35 13.29
CA VAL A 87 -3.20 -3.61 14.15
C VAL A 87 -2.66 -4.57 15.23
N PRO A 88 -1.34 -4.66 15.42
CA PRO A 88 -0.79 -5.41 16.55
C PRO A 88 -1.21 -4.79 17.88
N SER A 89 -1.42 -5.64 18.89
CA SER A 89 -1.62 -5.16 20.26
C SER A 89 -0.43 -4.34 20.76
N VAL A 90 -0.65 -3.48 21.76
CA VAL A 90 0.41 -2.67 22.38
C VAL A 90 1.63 -3.53 22.77
N LYS A 91 1.41 -4.68 23.42
CA LYS A 91 2.47 -5.63 23.81
C LYS A 91 3.22 -6.21 22.61
N GLN A 92 2.53 -6.48 21.51
CA GLN A 92 3.18 -6.94 20.27
C GLN A 92 4.03 -5.82 19.67
N THR A 93 3.52 -4.59 19.61
CA THR A 93 4.26 -3.43 19.09
C THR A 93 5.50 -3.13 19.92
N GLU A 94 5.39 -3.13 21.26
CA GLU A 94 6.54 -3.02 22.15
C GLU A 94 7.55 -4.15 21.92
N LYS A 95 7.08 -5.38 21.64
CA LYS A 95 7.94 -6.52 21.30
C LYS A 95 8.68 -6.32 19.96
N LEU A 96 8.04 -5.73 18.95
CA LEU A 96 8.68 -5.44 17.66
C LEU A 96 9.80 -4.41 17.80
N PHE A 97 9.64 -3.44 18.71
CA PHE A 97 10.55 -2.31 18.88
C PHE A 97 11.23 -2.27 20.26
N ARG A 98 11.54 -3.44 20.86
CA ARG A 98 12.11 -3.55 22.23
C ARG A 98 13.35 -2.71 22.51
N LYS A 99 14.10 -2.36 21.46
CA LYS A 99 15.34 -1.56 21.56
C LYS A 99 15.08 -0.06 21.54
N VAL A 100 13.85 0.37 21.25
CA VAL A 100 13.44 1.77 21.16
C VAL A 100 12.89 2.20 22.50
N LYS A 101 13.57 3.15 23.15
CA LYS A 101 13.10 3.72 24.42
C LYS A 101 11.96 4.69 24.14
N LYS A 102 10.90 4.66 24.96
CA LYS A 102 9.75 5.59 24.89
C LYS A 102 9.08 5.63 23.50
N LEU A 103 8.85 4.45 22.91
CA LEU A 103 8.15 4.33 21.63
C LEU A 103 6.77 5.00 21.73
N LYS A 104 6.51 5.99 20.86
CA LYS A 104 5.19 6.57 20.68
C LYS A 104 4.52 5.86 19.51
N VAL A 105 3.41 5.17 19.77
CA VAL A 105 2.60 4.50 18.75
C VAL A 105 1.36 5.37 18.53
N PRO A 106 1.03 5.75 17.28
CA PRO A 106 -0.22 6.47 16.98
C PRO A 106 -1.45 5.64 17.36
N ASP A 107 -2.55 6.32 17.65
CA ASP A 107 -3.85 5.66 17.71
C ASP A 107 -4.41 5.50 16.29
N PHE A 108 -4.68 4.25 15.91
CA PHE A 108 -5.26 3.89 14.61
C PHE A 108 -6.77 3.65 14.68
N SER A 109 -7.42 3.90 15.83
CA SER A 109 -8.84 3.60 16.06
C SER A 109 -9.80 4.32 15.09
N GLN A 110 -9.40 5.50 14.61
CA GLN A 110 -10.19 6.31 13.66
C GLN A 110 -9.66 6.21 12.21
N THR A 111 -8.63 5.41 11.97
CA THR A 111 -8.04 5.24 10.64
C THR A 111 -8.78 4.17 9.85
N ASP A 112 -9.12 4.44 8.59
CA ASP A 112 -9.65 3.41 7.69
C ASP A 112 -8.53 2.49 7.22
N LEU A 113 -8.29 1.43 7.98
CA LEU A 113 -7.21 0.46 7.72
C LEU A 113 -7.43 -0.40 6.49
N ARG A 114 -8.53 -0.23 5.77
CA ARG A 114 -8.77 -0.86 4.46
C ARG A 114 -7.90 -0.26 3.35
N ASP A 115 -7.30 0.92 3.56
CA ASP A 115 -6.32 1.50 2.63
C ASP A 115 -4.86 1.11 2.99
N TYR A 116 -4.62 0.30 4.02
CA TYR A 116 -3.28 0.11 4.57
C TYR A 116 -2.74 -1.30 4.31
N THR A 117 -1.72 -1.42 3.47
CA THR A 117 -0.95 -2.67 3.30
C THR A 117 0.13 -2.81 4.37
N TYR A 118 0.58 -1.70 4.95
CA TYR A 118 1.48 -1.64 6.10
C TYR A 118 1.17 -0.43 6.98
N LEU A 119 1.51 -0.50 8.27
CA LEU A 119 1.45 0.66 9.15
C LEU A 119 2.80 1.36 9.16
N ALA A 120 2.80 2.68 9.14
CA ALA A 120 4.02 3.43 9.40
C ALA A 120 3.72 4.81 9.99
N TRP A 121 4.67 5.31 10.76
CA TRP A 121 4.59 6.64 11.35
C TRP A 121 5.98 7.21 11.60
N ASP A 122 6.02 8.53 11.69
CA ASP A 122 7.24 9.29 11.91
C ASP A 122 7.31 9.74 13.38
N ASP A 123 8.51 9.67 13.97
CA ASP A 123 8.86 10.41 15.17
C ASP A 123 9.79 11.56 14.78
N ILE A 124 9.23 12.77 14.75
CA ILE A 124 9.93 14.00 14.35
C ILE A 124 11.12 14.26 15.29
N GLY A 125 10.97 14.00 16.59
CA GLY A 125 11.99 14.31 17.59
C GLY A 125 13.27 13.49 17.42
N SER A 126 13.15 12.25 16.92
CA SER A 126 14.28 11.37 16.64
C SER A 126 14.57 11.23 15.14
N GLN A 127 13.88 11.98 14.28
CA GLN A 127 13.92 11.86 12.82
C GLN A 127 13.87 10.39 12.37
N SER A 128 12.95 9.64 12.96
CA SER A 128 12.83 8.20 12.73
C SER A 128 11.51 7.88 12.06
N LYS A 129 11.52 6.92 11.14
CA LYS A 129 10.30 6.27 10.63
C LYS A 129 10.21 4.86 11.18
N PHE A 130 9.03 4.50 11.65
CA PHE A 130 8.67 3.15 12.08
C PHE A 130 7.71 2.55 11.06
N MET A 131 7.88 1.27 10.76
CA MET A 131 6.97 0.52 9.90
C MET A 131 6.65 -0.83 10.54
N ILE A 132 5.41 -1.27 10.39
CA ILE A 132 4.96 -2.61 10.75
C ILE A 132 4.36 -3.25 9.52
N VAL A 133 4.87 -4.43 9.18
CA VAL A 133 4.45 -5.24 8.05
C VAL A 133 3.94 -6.58 8.58
N ASN A 134 2.78 -7.04 8.12
CA ASN A 134 2.29 -8.39 8.39
C ASN A 134 3.02 -9.40 7.50
N THR A 135 3.34 -10.57 8.02
CA THR A 135 4.05 -11.64 7.33
C THR A 135 3.35 -12.96 7.65
N GLN A 136 3.71 -14.04 6.96
CA GLN A 136 3.21 -15.38 7.30
C GLN A 136 3.52 -15.80 8.76
N LYS A 137 4.55 -15.20 9.39
CA LYS A 137 4.99 -15.51 10.76
C LYS A 137 4.46 -14.52 11.81
N GLY A 138 3.51 -13.65 11.45
CA GLY A 138 2.99 -12.59 12.32
C GLY A 138 3.47 -11.21 11.87
N TYR A 139 3.93 -10.35 12.78
CA TYR A 139 4.36 -8.99 12.43
C TYR A 139 5.87 -8.85 12.37
N GLN A 140 6.32 -7.95 11.50
CA GLN A 140 7.70 -7.51 11.42
C GLN A 140 7.78 -6.00 11.58
N GLY A 141 8.59 -5.55 12.53
CA GLY A 141 8.86 -4.14 12.78
C GLY A 141 10.17 -3.72 12.14
N ILE A 142 10.14 -2.60 11.43
CA ILE A 142 11.31 -1.98 10.81
C ILE A 142 11.36 -0.55 11.30
N TYR A 143 12.54 -0.07 11.67
CA TYR A 143 12.71 1.33 12.02
C TYR A 143 14.10 1.81 11.61
N GLY A 144 14.16 3.10 11.32
CA GLY A 144 15.35 3.70 10.78
C GLY A 144 15.28 5.21 10.80
N HIS A 145 16.41 5.84 10.51
CA HIS A 145 16.50 7.28 10.33
C HIS A 145 15.84 7.67 9.01
N LEU A 146 15.04 8.74 9.02
CA LEU A 146 14.41 9.32 7.85
C LEU A 146 14.92 10.75 7.68
N SER A 147 15.64 10.99 6.58
CA SER A 147 16.18 12.32 6.27
C SER A 147 15.07 13.37 6.21
N THR A 148 15.37 14.59 6.66
CA THR A 148 14.51 15.77 6.49
C THR A 148 14.55 16.32 5.07
N GLU A 149 15.55 15.94 4.28
CA GLU A 149 15.61 16.29 2.86
C GLU A 149 14.53 15.55 2.09
N VAL A 150 13.87 16.31 1.22
CA VAL A 150 12.73 15.85 0.44
C VAL A 150 13.02 16.15 -1.03
N THR A 151 12.90 15.13 -1.86
CA THR A 151 13.07 15.23 -3.30
C THR A 151 11.94 14.52 -4.04
N LYS A 152 11.82 14.75 -5.35
CA LYS A 152 10.97 13.93 -6.22
C LYS A 152 11.73 12.68 -6.63
N GLY A 153 11.05 11.54 -6.66
CA GLY A 153 11.64 10.28 -7.07
C GLY A 153 10.63 9.14 -7.04
N ILE A 154 11.04 7.98 -7.56
CA ILE A 154 10.24 6.77 -7.54
C ILE A 154 10.47 6.06 -6.21
N CYS A 155 9.39 5.83 -5.47
CA CYS A 155 9.45 5.07 -4.22
C CYS A 155 9.46 3.58 -4.53
N PRO A 156 10.42 2.79 -4.00
CA PRO A 156 10.50 1.35 -4.27
C PRO A 156 9.37 0.55 -3.60
N LEU A 157 8.63 1.14 -2.65
CA LEU A 157 7.50 0.47 -1.99
C LEU A 157 6.25 0.47 -2.87
N CYS A 158 5.86 1.65 -3.36
CA CYS A 158 4.65 1.79 -4.17
C CYS A 158 4.92 1.84 -5.68
N GLN A 159 6.19 1.91 -6.10
CA GLN A 159 6.62 2.05 -7.50
C GLN A 159 6.05 3.27 -8.24
N HIS A 160 5.64 4.30 -7.49
CA HIS A 160 5.12 5.55 -8.04
C HIS A 160 6.10 6.69 -7.82
N GLU A 161 6.08 7.66 -8.73
CA GLU A 161 6.70 8.96 -8.49
C GLU A 161 5.99 9.66 -7.33
N SER A 162 6.75 10.05 -6.33
CA SER A 162 6.24 10.73 -5.16
C SER A 162 7.27 11.68 -4.58
N THR A 163 6.87 12.34 -3.50
CA THR A 163 7.74 13.11 -2.64
C THR A 163 8.43 12.14 -1.68
N VAL A 164 9.74 11.93 -1.87
CA VAL A 164 10.52 10.88 -1.18
C VAL A 164 11.60 11.47 -0.28
N SER A 165 11.97 10.72 0.75
CA SER A 165 13.10 11.00 1.64
C SER A 165 13.94 9.74 1.83
N MET A 166 15.25 9.91 2.00
CA MET A 166 16.15 8.79 2.29
C MET A 166 15.81 8.16 3.64
N PHE A 167 15.44 6.89 3.64
CA PHE A 167 15.28 6.06 4.83
C PHE A 167 16.49 5.15 5.00
N LEU A 168 17.09 5.11 6.18
CA LEU A 168 18.23 4.26 6.53
C LEU A 168 17.88 3.38 7.74
N SER A 169 17.79 2.07 7.53
CA SER A 169 17.55 1.08 8.59
C SER A 169 18.68 1.07 9.62
N LEU A 170 18.30 0.92 10.90
CA LEU A 170 19.22 0.86 12.04
C LEU A 170 19.49 -0.56 12.53
N THR A 171 19.25 -1.58 11.70
CA THR A 171 19.51 -2.98 12.02
C THR A 171 21.02 -3.26 12.16
N LYS A 172 21.44 -3.80 13.32
CA LYS A 172 22.85 -4.16 13.59
C LYS A 172 23.33 -5.29 12.68
N SER A 173 24.47 -5.10 12.04
CA SER A 173 25.27 -6.13 11.37
C SER A 173 26.44 -6.55 12.28
N GLY A 174 26.42 -7.78 12.83
CA GLY A 174 27.61 -8.42 13.42
C GLY A 174 28.19 -7.83 14.72
N GLY A 175 29.07 -8.59 15.37
CA GLY A 175 29.57 -8.37 16.73
C GLY A 175 30.57 -7.23 16.94
N ASP A 176 31.05 -6.59 15.87
CA ASP A 176 32.26 -5.74 15.92
C ASP A 176 31.97 -4.23 15.96
N GLY A 177 30.75 -3.83 16.32
CA GLY A 177 30.39 -2.41 16.52
C GLY A 177 30.21 -1.58 15.25
N THR A 178 30.41 -2.16 14.06
CA THR A 178 30.17 -1.51 12.76
C THR A 178 28.72 -1.65 12.31
N TYR A 179 28.05 -0.54 11.97
CA TYR A 179 26.68 -0.52 11.46
C TYR A 179 26.69 -0.43 9.93
N THR A 180 26.14 -1.42 9.23
CA THR A 180 25.80 -1.28 7.82
C THR A 180 24.48 -0.55 7.69
N LYS A 181 24.50 0.71 7.23
CA LYS A 181 23.27 1.45 6.92
C LYS A 181 22.74 0.97 5.58
N ARG A 182 21.58 0.32 5.58
CA ARG A 182 20.86 -0.09 4.37
C ARG A 182 19.61 0.75 4.24
N GLY A 183 19.30 1.21 3.03
CA GLY A 183 18.23 2.16 2.86
C GLY A 183 18.00 2.56 1.42
N ASN A 184 16.92 3.31 1.21
CA ASN A 184 16.54 3.85 -0.09
C ASN A 184 15.66 5.09 0.12
N TYR A 185 15.46 5.87 -0.95
CA TYR A 185 14.45 6.91 -0.96
C TYR A 185 13.06 6.28 -0.99
N ILE A 186 12.25 6.54 0.03
CA ILE A 186 10.86 6.07 0.11
C ILE A 186 9.92 7.26 0.28
N CYS A 187 8.62 7.08 -0.01
CA CYS A 187 7.60 8.11 0.23
C CYS A 187 7.73 8.70 1.63
N ARG A 188 7.74 10.03 1.69
CA ARG A 188 7.72 10.75 2.97
C ARG A 188 6.41 10.49 3.70
N ASP A 189 5.31 10.62 2.96
CA ASP A 189 3.95 10.33 3.40
C ASP A 189 3.63 8.83 3.24
N SER A 190 3.51 8.14 4.38
CA SER A 190 3.20 6.72 4.42
C SER A 190 1.75 6.40 4.05
N GLU A 191 0.81 7.33 4.26
CA GLU A 191 -0.59 7.16 3.88
C GLU A 191 -0.74 7.23 2.36
N GLN A 192 -0.14 8.25 1.74
CA GLN A 192 -0.06 8.33 0.28
C GLN A 192 0.61 7.09 -0.32
N CYS A 193 1.71 6.62 0.29
CA CYS A 193 2.43 5.43 -0.16
C CYS A 193 1.54 4.18 -0.16
N ASN A 194 0.75 3.98 0.90
CA ASN A 194 -0.21 2.89 0.99
C ASN A 194 -1.29 2.99 -0.10
N GLN A 195 -1.81 4.19 -0.36
CA GLN A 195 -2.83 4.43 -1.38
C GLN A 195 -2.35 4.25 -2.84
N GLN A 196 -1.03 4.31 -3.05
CA GLN A 196 -0.37 4.08 -4.34
C GLN A 196 0.16 2.64 -4.48
N MET A 197 0.10 1.82 -3.43
CA MET A 197 0.67 0.49 -3.45
C MET A 197 -0.30 -0.49 -4.11
N GLU A 198 0.09 -1.00 -5.27
CA GLU A 198 -0.74 -1.92 -6.07
C GLU A 198 -0.22 -3.37 -6.04
N GLN A 199 0.98 -3.58 -5.50
CA GLN A 199 1.65 -4.87 -5.40
C GLN A 199 2.31 -4.99 -4.05
N ARG A 200 2.17 -6.15 -3.43
CA ARG A 200 2.69 -6.41 -2.10
C ARG A 200 4.16 -6.80 -2.12
N GLU A 201 4.58 -7.39 -3.22
CA GLU A 201 5.90 -7.97 -3.45
C GLU A 201 7.00 -6.91 -3.28
N ASN A 202 6.77 -5.69 -3.78
CA ASN A 202 7.69 -4.56 -3.64
C ASN A 202 7.99 -4.21 -2.17
N LEU A 203 6.96 -4.26 -1.30
CA LEU A 203 7.14 -4.06 0.14
C LEU A 203 7.97 -5.20 0.74
N ASP A 204 7.66 -6.45 0.39
CA ASP A 204 8.35 -7.62 0.93
C ASP A 204 9.83 -7.69 0.47
N GLU A 205 10.12 -7.29 -0.77
CA GLU A 205 11.48 -7.13 -1.30
C GLU A 205 12.26 -6.05 -0.56
N PHE A 206 11.65 -4.88 -0.34
CA PHE A 206 12.27 -3.80 0.44
C PHE A 206 12.58 -4.26 1.87
N VAL A 207 11.62 -4.92 2.52
CA VAL A 207 11.77 -5.50 3.86
C VAL A 207 12.95 -6.49 3.90
N SER A 208 13.08 -7.34 2.88
CA SER A 208 14.16 -8.32 2.75
C SER A 208 15.52 -7.66 2.52
N LEU A 209 15.58 -6.60 1.71
CA LEU A 209 16.80 -5.85 1.42
C LEU A 209 17.42 -5.24 2.68
N LEU A 210 16.58 -4.73 3.59
CA LEU A 210 17.02 -4.16 4.86
C LEU A 210 17.54 -5.21 5.86
N GLN A 211 17.24 -6.49 5.65
CA GLN A 211 17.53 -7.60 6.58
C GLN A 211 18.62 -8.55 6.11
N MET A 212 18.99 -8.50 4.84
CA MET A 212 20.13 -9.25 4.32
C MET A 212 21.37 -8.93 5.19
N ARG A 213 22.15 -9.96 5.51
CA ARG A 213 23.39 -9.82 6.29
C ARG A 213 24.51 -9.31 5.41
#